data_AF-J3IPN0-F1
#
_entry.id   AF-J3IPN0-F1
#
_cell.length_a   1.000
_cell.length_b   1.000
_cell.length_c   1.000
_cell.angle_alpha   90.00
_cell.angle_beta   90.00
_cell.angle_gamma   90.00
#
_symmetry.space_group_name_H-M   'P 1'
#
loop_
_entity.id
_entity.type
_entity.pdbx_description
1 polymer ?
#
loop_
_entity_poly.entity_id
_entity_poly.type
_entity_poly.pdbx_seq_one_letter_code
_entity_poly.pdbx_strand_id
1 'polypeptide(L)'
;MKLRSLIVAVLVVLAGCVTAPPAPVEVPQIMVSPSTWQQVDREIVDASQSATEQAKIYSRGAMDYWRTRVYQLTEENFIPWFSSYWTQEWLSVKVSWYAISSSKEEQNASEKRLAAYLLEKYQEKVLAPAALEVDPDAILTLAAAFYLDILKEELQKISQRHGIPMAQLNGRIRKIPAIALGPPPARDASLYQVVHTEQLTALPAYAALVDKVHKAGGDKGVGSTDTAMAPVAKRASQRIEAEMAPRGAASAVAAGA
;
A
#
# COMPACT_ATOMS: atom_id res chain seq x y z
N MET A 1 -13.94 -45.54 -69.36
CA MET A 1 -13.94 -44.13 -68.89
C MET A 1 -13.89 -44.01 -67.36
N LYS A 2 -12.85 -44.46 -66.61
CA LYS A 2 -12.89 -44.31 -65.12
C LYS A 2 -11.58 -44.09 -64.35
N LEU A 3 -10.39 -44.10 -64.95
CA LEU A 3 -9.15 -43.86 -64.18
C LEU A 3 -8.50 -42.49 -64.46
N ARG A 4 -8.43 -42.10 -65.74
CA ARG A 4 -7.83 -40.81 -66.14
C ARG A 4 -8.62 -39.59 -65.65
N SER A 5 -9.95 -39.68 -65.64
CA SER A 5 -10.80 -38.62 -65.11
C SER A 5 -10.70 -38.46 -63.60
N LEU A 6 -10.35 -39.53 -62.89
CA LEU A 6 -10.21 -39.53 -61.43
C LEU A 6 -8.85 -38.96 -61.00
N ILE A 7 -7.80 -39.23 -61.79
CA ILE A 7 -6.47 -38.63 -61.60
C ILE A 7 -6.50 -37.12 -61.88
N VAL A 8 -7.22 -36.68 -62.90
CA VAL A 8 -7.36 -35.24 -63.21
C VAL A 8 -8.17 -34.53 -62.12
N ALA A 9 -9.23 -35.13 -61.59
CA ALA A 9 -9.99 -34.56 -60.48
C ALA A 9 -9.15 -34.43 -59.19
N VAL A 10 -8.31 -35.43 -58.89
CA VAL A 10 -7.43 -35.40 -57.70
C VAL A 10 -6.32 -34.35 -57.84
N LEU A 11 -5.76 -34.16 -59.04
CA LEU A 11 -4.73 -33.13 -59.27
C LEU A 11 -5.28 -31.70 -59.20
N VAL A 12 -6.55 -31.47 -59.58
CA VAL A 12 -7.18 -30.14 -59.52
C VAL A 12 -7.54 -29.75 -58.09
N VAL A 13 -7.90 -30.72 -57.23
CA VAL A 13 -8.20 -30.46 -55.81
C VAL A 13 -6.91 -30.20 -54.99
N LEU A 14 -5.79 -30.82 -55.35
CA LEU A 14 -4.50 -30.62 -54.65
C LEU A 14 -3.78 -29.32 -55.02
N ALA A 15 -4.09 -28.70 -56.16
CA ALA A 15 -3.48 -27.43 -56.57
C ALA A 15 -4.22 -26.18 -56.06
N GLY A 16 -5.44 -26.35 -55.52
CA GLY A 16 -6.28 -25.24 -55.06
C GLY A 16 -6.24 -25.02 -53.55
N CYS A 17 -5.15 -24.46 -53.02
CA CYS A 17 -5.11 -23.57 -51.84
C CYS A 17 -3.66 -23.27 -51.42
N VAL A 18 -2.85 -22.72 -52.33
CA VAL A 18 -1.68 -21.91 -51.93
C VAL A 18 -2.03 -20.46 -52.22
N THR A 19 -3.02 -19.94 -51.50
CA THR A 19 -3.17 -18.49 -51.37
C THR A 19 -2.04 -18.04 -50.44
N ALA A 20 -0.97 -17.50 -51.02
CA ALA A 20 0.05 -16.82 -50.24
C ALA A 20 -0.64 -15.79 -49.33
N PRO A 21 -0.33 -15.75 -48.02
CA PRO A 21 -0.90 -14.75 -47.15
C PRO A 21 -0.61 -13.37 -47.75
N PRO A 22 -1.59 -12.44 -47.73
CA PRO A 22 -1.36 -11.09 -48.23
C PRO A 22 -0.09 -10.53 -47.58
N ALA A 23 0.79 -9.96 -48.41
CA ALA A 23 2.02 -9.34 -47.95
C ALA A 23 1.68 -8.41 -46.77
N PRO A 24 2.42 -8.48 -45.64
CA PRO A 24 2.15 -7.62 -44.49
C PRO A 24 2.06 -6.18 -44.98
N VAL A 25 0.96 -5.50 -44.69
CA VAL A 25 0.83 -4.07 -44.98
C VAL A 25 1.95 -3.38 -44.22
N GLU A 26 2.95 -2.87 -44.93
CA GLU A 26 4.01 -2.06 -44.35
C GLU A 26 3.39 -0.77 -43.83
N VAL A 27 3.04 -0.77 -42.53
CA VAL A 27 2.62 0.45 -41.85
C VAL A 27 3.82 1.39 -41.89
N PRO A 28 3.72 2.58 -42.50
CA PRO A 28 4.84 3.50 -42.60
C PRO A 28 5.35 3.79 -41.18
N GLN A 29 6.63 3.46 -40.93
CA GLN A 29 7.24 3.75 -39.65
C GLN A 29 7.33 5.27 -39.52
N ILE A 30 6.46 5.85 -38.69
CA ILE A 30 6.52 7.27 -38.35
C ILE A 30 7.90 7.51 -37.72
N MET A 31 8.78 8.17 -38.45
CA MET A 31 10.13 8.50 -37.98
C MET A 31 10.02 9.71 -37.06
N VAL A 32 10.04 9.47 -35.75
CA VAL A 32 10.00 10.52 -34.73
C VAL A 32 11.39 11.14 -34.60
N SER A 33 11.46 12.47 -34.72
CA SER A 33 12.73 13.20 -34.66
C SER A 33 13.39 13.12 -33.27
N PRO A 34 14.73 13.22 -33.17
CA PRO A 34 15.43 13.25 -31.88
C PRO A 34 14.99 14.39 -30.96
N SER A 35 14.67 15.56 -31.50
CA SER A 35 14.19 16.71 -30.71
C SER A 35 12.80 16.47 -30.12
N THR A 36 11.91 15.81 -30.88
CA THR A 36 10.61 15.36 -30.36
C THR A 36 10.79 14.38 -29.21
N TRP A 37 11.71 13.41 -29.32
CA TRP A 37 12.00 12.48 -28.22
C TRP A 37 12.53 13.18 -26.97
N GLN A 38 13.42 14.18 -27.12
CA GLN A 38 13.90 14.97 -25.98
C GLN A 38 12.78 15.77 -25.30
N GLN A 39 11.78 16.22 -26.05
CA GLN A 39 10.62 16.89 -25.48
C GLN A 39 9.71 15.91 -24.75
N VAL A 40 9.43 14.76 -25.35
CA VAL A 40 8.65 13.67 -24.74
C VAL A 40 9.28 13.19 -23.44
N ASP A 41 10.60 12.96 -23.41
CA ASP A 41 11.30 12.51 -22.21
C ASP A 41 11.17 13.54 -21.07
N ARG A 42 11.22 14.85 -21.37
CA ARG A 42 10.98 15.92 -20.39
C ARG A 42 9.53 15.91 -19.88
N GLU A 43 8.57 15.79 -20.79
CA GLU A 43 7.15 15.74 -20.43
C GLU A 43 6.80 14.51 -19.58
N ILE A 44 7.47 13.37 -19.79
CA ILE A 44 7.33 12.17 -18.94
C ILE A 44 7.83 12.45 -17.52
N VAL A 45 8.96 13.14 -17.39
CA VAL A 45 9.50 13.54 -16.08
C VAL A 45 8.55 14.52 -15.37
N ASP A 46 8.06 15.53 -16.08
CA ASP A 46 7.12 16.52 -15.54
C ASP A 46 5.80 15.87 -15.11
N ALA A 47 5.26 14.97 -15.93
CA ALA A 47 4.06 14.18 -15.61
C ALA A 47 4.28 13.31 -14.36
N SER A 48 5.44 12.65 -14.25
CA SER A 48 5.80 11.88 -13.06
C SER A 48 5.90 12.76 -11.80
N GLN A 49 6.48 13.96 -11.91
CA GLN A 49 6.54 14.89 -10.78
C GLN A 49 5.15 15.37 -10.35
N SER A 50 4.29 15.72 -11.31
CA SER A 50 2.91 16.12 -11.05
C SER A 50 2.10 15.00 -10.39
N ALA A 51 2.18 13.77 -10.92
CA ALA A 51 1.54 12.59 -10.34
C ALA A 51 2.04 12.32 -8.91
N THR A 52 3.32 12.56 -8.65
CA THR A 52 3.91 12.42 -7.31
C THR A 52 3.28 13.40 -6.32
N GLU A 53 3.09 14.67 -6.70
CA GLU A 53 2.45 15.65 -5.83
C GLU A 53 0.98 15.30 -5.54
N GLN A 54 0.25 14.81 -6.55
CA GLN A 54 -1.12 14.35 -6.36
C GLN A 54 -1.19 13.13 -5.43
N ALA A 55 -0.30 12.15 -5.59
CA ALA A 55 -0.22 10.99 -4.70
C ALA A 55 0.18 11.37 -3.26
N LYS A 56 1.02 12.39 -3.07
CA LYS A 56 1.33 12.95 -1.74
C LYS A 56 0.11 13.60 -1.10
N ILE A 57 -0.68 14.36 -1.85
CA ILE A 57 -1.92 14.96 -1.34
C ILE A 57 -2.89 13.86 -0.91
N TYR A 58 -3.10 12.86 -1.77
CA TYR A 58 -3.94 11.71 -1.47
C TYR A 58 -3.50 10.99 -0.19
N SER A 59 -2.23 10.57 -0.11
CA SER A 59 -1.70 9.83 1.03
C SER A 59 -1.75 10.62 2.34
N ARG A 60 -1.48 11.93 2.30
CA ARG A 60 -1.63 12.80 3.47
C ARG A 60 -3.08 12.89 3.92
N GLY A 61 -4.00 13.13 2.99
CA GLY A 61 -5.43 13.18 3.27
C GLY A 61 -5.96 11.89 3.88
N ALA A 62 -5.57 10.73 3.32
CA ALA A 62 -5.94 9.42 3.84
C ALA A 62 -5.38 9.18 5.25
N MET A 63 -4.12 9.53 5.50
CA MET A 63 -3.51 9.41 6.84
C MET A 63 -4.12 10.35 7.87
N ASP A 64 -4.47 11.58 7.46
CA ASP A 64 -5.12 12.56 8.33
C ASP A 64 -6.54 12.17 8.69
N TYR A 65 -7.28 11.62 7.72
CA TYR A 65 -8.60 11.04 7.95
C TYR A 65 -8.51 9.85 8.90
N TRP A 66 -7.63 8.88 8.64
CA TRP A 66 -7.43 7.73 9.52
C TRP A 66 -7.08 8.17 10.95
N ARG A 67 -6.17 9.13 11.12
CA ARG A 67 -5.80 9.66 12.44
C ARG A 67 -6.99 10.32 13.15
N THR A 68 -7.77 11.11 12.43
CA THR A 68 -9.01 11.71 12.95
C THR A 68 -9.96 10.63 13.42
N ARG A 69 -10.12 9.56 12.64
CA ARG A 69 -11.02 8.46 12.97
C ARG A 69 -10.57 7.68 14.20
N VAL A 70 -9.27 7.43 14.33
CA VAL A 70 -8.67 6.84 15.54
C VAL A 70 -8.97 7.71 16.77
N TYR A 71 -8.85 9.04 16.67
CA TYR A 71 -9.19 9.92 17.79
C TYR A 71 -10.69 9.87 18.15
N GLN A 72 -11.57 9.93 17.15
CA GLN A 72 -13.02 9.84 17.39
C GLN A 72 -13.40 8.52 18.06
N LEU A 73 -12.94 7.39 17.53
CA LEU A 73 -13.23 6.07 18.12
C LEU A 73 -12.59 5.88 19.50
N THR A 74 -11.48 6.56 19.78
CA THR A 74 -10.91 6.61 21.13
C THR A 74 -11.87 7.28 22.11
N GLU A 75 -12.42 8.45 21.74
CA GLU A 75 -13.37 9.20 22.56
C GLU A 75 -14.75 8.52 22.67
N GLU A 76 -15.22 7.90 21.59
CA GLU A 76 -16.56 7.30 21.51
C GLU A 76 -16.63 5.90 22.11
N ASN A 77 -15.59 5.08 21.90
CA ASN A 77 -15.63 3.65 22.25
C ASN A 77 -14.66 3.30 23.38
N PHE A 78 -13.42 3.79 23.32
CA PHE A 78 -12.38 3.36 24.25
C PHE A 78 -12.46 4.06 25.60
N ILE A 79 -12.52 5.39 25.63
CA ILE A 79 -12.59 6.17 26.88
C ILE A 79 -13.84 5.81 27.69
N PRO A 80 -15.06 5.75 27.13
CA PRO A 80 -16.25 5.39 27.90
C PRO A 80 -16.20 3.97 28.45
N TRP A 81 -15.68 3.02 27.68
CA TRP A 81 -15.44 1.66 28.17
C TRP A 81 -14.39 1.65 29.29
N PHE A 82 -13.24 2.27 29.08
CA PHE A 82 -12.12 2.26 30.01
C PHE A 82 -12.46 2.96 31.33
N SER A 83 -13.18 4.09 31.26
CA SER A 83 -13.64 4.86 32.42
C SER A 83 -14.91 4.29 33.07
N SER A 84 -15.56 3.29 32.46
CA SER A 84 -16.74 2.68 33.05
C SER A 84 -16.40 2.06 34.41
N TYR A 85 -17.31 2.25 35.37
CA TYR A 85 -17.17 1.75 36.73
C TYR A 85 -16.79 0.25 36.77
N TRP A 86 -17.51 -0.57 36.01
CA TRP A 86 -17.26 -2.01 35.96
C TRP A 86 -15.89 -2.40 35.37
N THR A 87 -15.38 -1.62 34.42
CA THR A 87 -14.05 -1.87 33.84
C THR A 87 -12.96 -1.46 34.82
N GLN A 88 -13.12 -0.32 35.48
CA GLN A 88 -12.20 0.14 36.54
C GLN A 88 -12.14 -0.85 37.70
N GLU A 89 -13.29 -1.35 38.17
CA GLU A 89 -13.36 -2.32 39.25
C GLU A 89 -12.67 -3.63 38.89
N TRP A 90 -12.94 -4.16 37.69
CA TRP A 90 -12.31 -5.38 37.20
C TRP A 90 -10.79 -5.21 36.96
N LEU A 91 -10.36 -4.06 36.45
CA LEU A 91 -8.94 -3.74 36.26
C LEU A 91 -8.22 -3.65 37.61
N SER A 92 -8.85 -3.00 38.59
CA SER A 92 -8.34 -2.91 39.96
C SER A 92 -8.13 -4.29 40.58
N VAL A 93 -9.13 -5.18 40.50
CA VAL A 93 -9.02 -6.56 40.99
C VAL A 93 -7.88 -7.32 40.29
N LYS A 94 -7.74 -7.18 38.96
CA LYS A 94 -6.64 -7.81 38.21
C LYS A 94 -5.27 -7.31 38.64
N VAL A 95 -5.09 -6.00 38.76
CA VAL A 95 -3.80 -5.39 39.16
C VAL A 95 -3.44 -5.78 40.59
N SER A 96 -4.41 -5.75 41.52
CA SER A 96 -4.20 -6.18 42.90
C SER A 96 -3.85 -7.68 42.99
N TRP A 97 -4.52 -8.55 42.24
CA TRP A 97 -4.18 -9.96 42.18
C TRP A 97 -2.75 -10.18 41.68
N TYR A 98 -2.35 -9.47 40.63
CA TYR A 98 -0.98 -9.60 40.12
C TYR A 98 0.04 -9.08 41.12
N ALA A 99 -0.16 -7.91 41.73
CA ALA A 99 0.75 -7.33 42.70
C ALA A 99 0.96 -8.22 43.95
N ILE A 100 -0.08 -8.94 44.40
CA ILE A 100 -0.02 -9.87 45.54
C ILE A 100 0.69 -11.18 45.16
N SER A 101 0.54 -11.61 43.91
CA SER A 101 1.12 -12.89 43.42
C SER A 101 2.57 -12.80 42.94
N SER A 102 3.21 -11.62 42.97
CA SER A 102 4.49 -11.39 42.30
C SER A 102 5.61 -10.82 43.18
N SER A 103 6.82 -11.37 43.01
CA SER A 103 8.10 -10.77 43.42
C SER A 103 8.44 -9.54 42.55
N LYS A 104 9.43 -8.71 42.93
CA LYS A 104 9.77 -7.46 42.19
C LYS A 104 10.05 -7.65 40.68
N GLU A 105 10.62 -8.78 40.25
CA GLU A 105 10.81 -9.10 38.83
C GLU A 105 9.50 -9.50 38.12
N GLU A 106 8.58 -10.11 38.86
CA GLU A 106 7.25 -10.51 38.37
C GLU A 106 6.26 -9.33 38.34
N GLN A 107 6.47 -8.28 39.14
CA GLN A 107 5.70 -7.02 39.06
C GLN A 107 5.89 -6.36 37.69
N ASN A 108 7.12 -6.27 37.18
CA ASN A 108 7.39 -5.79 35.82
C ASN A 108 6.71 -6.66 34.74
N ALA A 109 6.51 -7.96 35.01
CA ALA A 109 5.78 -8.84 34.11
C ALA A 109 4.25 -8.63 34.20
N SER A 110 3.72 -8.20 35.34
CA SER A 110 2.31 -7.87 35.51
C SER A 110 1.90 -6.60 34.77
N GLU A 111 2.70 -5.55 34.85
CA GLU A 111 2.49 -4.30 34.11
C GLU A 111 2.49 -4.53 32.60
N LYS A 112 3.43 -5.36 32.11
CA LYS A 112 3.48 -5.75 30.70
C LYS A 112 2.22 -6.49 30.26
N ARG A 113 1.65 -7.37 31.09
CA ARG A 113 0.40 -8.09 30.79
C ARG A 113 -0.80 -7.16 30.75
N LEU A 114 -0.88 -6.21 31.68
CA LEU A 114 -1.92 -5.18 31.67
C LEU A 114 -1.82 -4.31 30.41
N ALA A 115 -0.63 -3.82 30.09
CA ALA A 115 -0.39 -3.02 28.90
C ALA A 115 -0.76 -3.78 27.62
N ALA A 116 -0.41 -5.07 27.52
CA ALA A 116 -0.80 -5.93 26.40
C ALA A 116 -2.33 -6.07 26.29
N TYR A 117 -3.03 -6.27 27.41
CA TYR A 117 -4.49 -6.34 27.42
C TYR A 117 -5.16 -5.02 27.01
N LEU A 118 -4.67 -3.88 27.50
CA LEU A 118 -5.20 -2.57 27.12
C LEU A 118 -4.94 -2.29 25.64
N LEU A 119 -3.78 -2.69 25.12
CA LEU A 119 -3.46 -2.61 23.69
C LEU A 119 -4.41 -3.46 22.84
N GLU A 120 -4.67 -4.71 23.25
CA GLU A 120 -5.63 -5.60 22.58
C GLU A 120 -7.03 -4.96 22.54
N LYS A 121 -7.50 -4.40 23.67
CA LYS A 121 -8.79 -3.71 23.70
C LYS A 121 -8.82 -2.43 22.89
N TYR A 122 -7.71 -1.70 22.82
CA TYR A 122 -7.57 -0.54 21.95
C TYR A 122 -7.59 -0.92 20.47
N GLN A 123 -6.91 -2.02 20.09
CA GLN A 123 -6.96 -2.58 18.75
C GLN A 123 -8.39 -2.95 18.37
N GLU A 124 -9.10 -3.72 19.20
CA GLU A 124 -10.47 -4.16 18.92
C GLU A 124 -11.47 -2.99 18.80
N LYS A 125 -11.34 -1.97 19.65
CA LYS A 125 -12.34 -0.89 19.78
C LYS A 125 -12.06 0.35 18.93
N VAL A 126 -10.80 0.54 18.54
CA VAL A 126 -10.35 1.76 17.85
C VAL A 126 -9.65 1.43 16.54
N LEU A 127 -8.57 0.66 16.56
CA LEU A 127 -7.73 0.49 15.37
C LEU A 127 -8.38 -0.40 14.31
N ALA A 128 -8.95 -1.55 14.69
CA ALA A 128 -9.62 -2.43 13.75
C ALA A 128 -10.85 -1.76 13.11
N PRO A 129 -11.74 -1.05 13.86
CA PRO A 129 -12.82 -0.29 13.23
C PRO A 129 -12.32 0.87 12.35
N ALA A 130 -11.26 1.58 12.73
CA ALA A 130 -10.68 2.63 11.89
C ALA A 130 -10.11 2.07 10.57
N ALA A 131 -9.48 0.89 10.62
CA ALA A 131 -8.91 0.22 9.45
C ALA A 131 -9.97 -0.28 8.46
N LEU A 132 -11.21 -0.53 8.91
CA LEU A 132 -12.33 -0.86 8.01
C LEU A 132 -12.72 0.33 7.11
N GLU A 133 -12.49 1.56 7.56
CA GLU A 133 -12.77 2.77 6.79
C GLU A 133 -11.56 3.17 5.96
N VAL A 134 -10.38 3.25 6.57
CA VAL A 134 -9.12 3.51 5.89
C VAL A 134 -8.04 2.65 6.52
N ASP A 135 -7.56 1.66 5.76
CA ASP A 135 -6.44 0.83 6.18
C ASP A 135 -5.10 1.57 5.96
N PRO A 136 -4.38 1.94 7.05
CA PRO A 136 -3.11 2.63 6.96
C PRO A 136 -2.02 1.82 6.24
N ASP A 137 -2.07 0.48 6.31
CA ASP A 137 -1.10 -0.39 5.63
C ASP A 137 -1.36 -0.41 4.11
N ALA A 138 -2.61 -0.19 3.69
CA ALA A 138 -2.99 -0.13 2.28
C ALA A 138 -2.68 1.24 1.62
N ILE A 139 -2.53 2.32 2.40
CA ILE A 139 -2.37 3.69 1.87
C ILE A 139 -1.18 3.78 0.90
N LEU A 140 -0.06 3.12 1.22
CA LEU A 140 1.11 3.13 0.34
C LEU A 140 0.77 2.55 -1.04
N THR A 141 0.09 1.40 -1.08
CA THR A 141 -0.27 0.74 -2.32
C THR A 141 -1.33 1.49 -3.10
N LEU A 142 -2.33 2.05 -2.41
CA LEU A 142 -3.35 2.89 -3.05
C LEU A 142 -2.74 4.17 -3.63
N ALA A 143 -1.82 4.82 -2.92
CA ALA A 143 -1.13 6.01 -3.42
C ALA A 143 -0.25 5.70 -4.63
N ALA A 144 0.44 4.55 -4.63
CA ALA A 144 1.22 4.10 -5.78
C ALA A 144 0.34 3.77 -6.99
N ALA A 145 -0.81 3.12 -6.78
CA ALA A 145 -1.78 2.87 -7.84
C ALA A 145 -2.31 4.20 -8.42
N PHE A 146 -2.69 5.15 -7.57
CA PHE A 146 -3.16 6.47 -7.98
C PHE A 146 -2.12 7.25 -8.77
N TYR A 147 -0.85 7.22 -8.35
CA TYR A 147 0.27 7.77 -9.12
C TYR A 147 0.34 7.18 -10.54
N LEU A 148 0.19 5.85 -10.66
CA LEU A 148 0.29 5.17 -11.95
C LEU A 148 -0.90 5.45 -12.86
N ASP A 149 -2.09 5.60 -12.31
CA ASP A 149 -3.28 5.93 -13.10
C ASP A 149 -3.15 7.31 -13.74
N ILE A 150 -2.67 8.31 -12.98
CA ILE A 150 -2.36 9.64 -13.53
C ILE A 150 -1.28 9.53 -14.61
N LEU A 151 -0.20 8.78 -14.35
CA LEU A 151 0.90 8.65 -15.30
C LEU A 151 0.48 7.93 -16.59
N LYS A 152 -0.38 6.91 -16.50
CA LYS A 152 -0.96 6.21 -17.66
C LYS A 152 -1.71 7.19 -18.56
N GLU A 153 -2.54 8.04 -17.96
CA GLU A 153 -3.32 9.04 -18.68
C GLU A 153 -2.40 10.08 -19.34
N GLU A 154 -1.40 10.60 -18.62
CA GLU A 154 -0.44 11.56 -19.17
C GLU A 154 0.39 10.97 -20.31
N LEU A 155 0.81 9.70 -20.23
CA LEU A 155 1.52 9.03 -21.33
C LEU A 155 0.66 8.95 -22.60
N GLN A 156 -0.64 8.68 -22.46
CA GLN A 156 -1.57 8.70 -23.59
C GLN A 156 -1.71 10.10 -24.18
N LYS A 157 -1.83 11.14 -23.34
CA LYS A 157 -1.88 12.54 -23.79
C LYS A 157 -0.60 12.96 -24.51
N ILE A 158 0.57 12.58 -23.99
CA ILE A 158 1.87 12.85 -24.62
C ILE A 158 1.96 12.16 -25.99
N SER A 159 1.56 10.90 -26.09
CA SER A 159 1.51 10.17 -27.37
C SER A 159 0.64 10.89 -28.40
N GLN A 160 -0.57 11.31 -28.01
CA GLN A 160 -1.50 12.02 -28.90
C GLN A 160 -0.96 13.40 -29.30
N ARG A 161 -0.43 14.17 -28.34
CA ARG A 161 0.09 15.53 -28.56
C ARG A 161 1.23 15.56 -29.57
N HIS A 162 2.11 14.57 -29.53
CA HIS A 162 3.28 14.47 -30.40
C HIS A 162 3.08 13.56 -31.63
N GLY A 163 1.88 13.00 -31.82
CA GLY A 163 1.58 12.10 -32.94
C GLY A 163 2.42 10.80 -32.92
N ILE A 164 2.87 10.36 -31.74
CA ILE A 164 3.76 9.21 -31.59
C ILE A 164 2.91 7.94 -31.45
N PRO A 165 3.12 6.91 -32.29
CA PRO A 165 2.45 5.64 -32.10
C PRO A 165 2.73 5.05 -30.72
N MET A 166 1.69 4.60 -30.01
CA MET A 166 1.83 4.01 -28.67
C MET A 166 2.84 2.87 -28.62
N ALA A 167 2.98 2.08 -29.70
CA ALA A 167 4.02 1.04 -29.79
C ALA A 167 5.45 1.60 -29.69
N GLN A 168 5.72 2.75 -30.31
CA GLN A 168 7.04 3.41 -30.22
C GLN A 168 7.27 4.01 -28.84
N LEU A 169 6.25 4.67 -28.26
CA LEU A 169 6.34 5.19 -26.89
C LEU A 169 6.57 4.06 -25.89
N ASN A 170 5.86 2.94 -26.03
CA ASN A 170 6.03 1.73 -25.22
C ASN A 170 7.46 1.17 -25.33
N GLY A 171 8.04 1.16 -26.54
CA GLY A 171 9.43 0.81 -26.76
C GLY A 171 10.42 1.76 -26.07
N ARG A 172 10.10 3.06 -26.00
CA ARG A 172 10.89 4.08 -25.29
C ARG A 172 10.84 3.86 -23.78
N ILE A 173 9.65 3.79 -23.18
CA ILE A 173 9.47 3.67 -21.72
C ILE A 173 9.93 2.32 -21.16
N ARG A 174 10.06 1.29 -22.00
CA ARG A 174 10.68 0.01 -21.60
C ARG A 174 12.16 0.16 -21.23
N LYS A 175 12.84 1.18 -21.76
CA LYS A 175 14.25 1.47 -21.47
C LYS A 175 14.44 2.35 -20.23
N ILE A 176 13.36 2.89 -19.66
CA ILE A 176 13.40 3.75 -18.49
C ILE A 176 13.26 2.87 -17.24
N PRO A 177 14.26 2.80 -16.35
CA PRO A 177 14.12 2.09 -15.09
C PRO A 177 13.19 2.90 -14.16
N ALA A 178 12.12 2.26 -13.66
CA ALA A 178 11.19 2.86 -12.69
C ALA A 178 11.47 2.37 -11.27
N ILE A 179 11.78 1.08 -11.13
CA ILE A 179 12.24 0.47 -9.88
C ILE A 179 13.62 -0.12 -10.15
N ALA A 180 14.62 0.32 -9.38
CA ALA A 180 15.99 -0.15 -9.46
C ALA A 180 16.52 -0.40 -8.04
N LEU A 181 16.35 -1.62 -7.55
CA LEU A 181 16.77 -2.04 -6.20
C LEU A 181 18.07 -2.84 -6.19
N GLY A 182 18.59 -3.17 -7.38
CA GLY A 182 19.78 -3.98 -7.56
C GLY A 182 19.49 -5.48 -7.46
N PRO A 183 20.54 -6.33 -7.51
CA PRO A 183 20.36 -7.78 -7.62
C PRO A 183 19.48 -8.38 -6.51
N PRO A 184 18.65 -9.40 -6.81
CA PRO A 184 18.44 -10.03 -8.12
C PRO A 184 17.60 -9.19 -9.11
N PRO A 185 17.71 -9.41 -10.44
CA PRO A 185 17.00 -8.64 -11.47
C PRO A 185 15.48 -8.59 -11.33
N ALA A 186 14.88 -9.58 -10.64
CA ALA A 186 13.46 -9.59 -10.33
C ALA A 186 13.02 -8.40 -9.43
N ARG A 187 13.96 -7.71 -8.80
CA ARG A 187 13.71 -6.52 -7.97
C ARG A 187 13.70 -5.22 -8.76
N ASP A 188 13.95 -5.28 -10.06
CA ASP A 188 13.96 -4.14 -10.95
C ASP A 188 12.74 -4.19 -11.88
N ALA A 189 12.19 -3.02 -12.22
CA ALA A 189 11.11 -2.89 -13.18
C ALA A 189 11.27 -1.62 -14.01
N SER A 190 11.02 -1.77 -15.31
CA SER A 190 10.92 -0.64 -16.24
C SER A 190 9.59 0.11 -16.06
N LEU A 191 9.56 1.38 -16.50
CA LEU A 191 8.33 2.17 -16.52
C LEU A 191 7.22 1.47 -17.31
N TYR A 192 7.58 0.81 -18.42
CA TYR A 192 6.64 -0.01 -19.19
C TYR A 192 5.93 -1.07 -18.32
N GLN A 193 6.71 -1.87 -17.57
CA GLN A 193 6.18 -2.97 -16.75
C GLN A 193 5.26 -2.46 -15.63
N VAL A 194 5.63 -1.36 -14.99
CA VAL A 194 4.86 -0.77 -13.89
C VAL A 194 3.53 -0.18 -14.41
N VAL A 195 3.55 0.50 -15.55
CA VAL A 195 2.37 1.14 -16.17
C VAL A 195 1.41 0.12 -16.81
N HIS A 196 1.91 -0.99 -17.35
CA HIS A 196 1.07 -1.98 -18.06
C HIS A 196 0.63 -3.15 -17.19
N THR A 197 1.04 -3.20 -15.93
CA THR A 197 0.58 -4.20 -14.99
C THR A 197 -0.85 -3.90 -14.54
N GLU A 198 -1.69 -4.95 -14.47
CA GLU A 198 -3.05 -4.85 -13.94
C GLU A 198 -3.06 -4.59 -12.42
N GLN A 199 -2.22 -5.33 -11.68
CA GLN A 199 -2.10 -5.20 -10.23
C GLN A 199 -0.65 -5.00 -9.82
N LEU A 200 -0.34 -3.84 -9.27
CA LEU A 200 1.03 -3.45 -8.91
C LEU A 200 1.69 -4.47 -7.95
N THR A 201 0.89 -5.07 -7.07
CA THR A 201 1.29 -6.12 -6.12
C THR A 201 1.74 -7.42 -6.77
N ALA A 202 1.37 -7.67 -8.03
CA ALA A 202 1.83 -8.84 -8.78
C ALA A 202 3.29 -8.70 -9.26
N LEU A 203 3.85 -7.49 -9.26
CA LEU A 203 5.25 -7.27 -9.64
C LEU A 203 6.19 -7.59 -8.46
N PRO A 204 7.13 -8.55 -8.60
CA PRO A 204 8.11 -8.84 -7.55
C PRO A 204 8.98 -7.62 -7.19
N ALA A 205 9.28 -6.78 -8.17
CA ALA A 205 10.01 -5.52 -7.97
C ALA A 205 9.24 -4.55 -7.06
N TYR A 206 7.92 -4.49 -7.19
CA TYR A 206 7.10 -3.65 -6.35
C TYR A 206 7.00 -4.22 -4.92
N ALA A 207 6.78 -5.52 -4.76
CA ALA A 207 6.82 -6.15 -3.44
C ALA A 207 8.16 -5.88 -2.73
N ALA A 208 9.28 -6.01 -3.43
CA ALA A 208 10.60 -5.71 -2.90
C ALA A 208 10.80 -4.21 -2.56
N LEU A 209 10.12 -3.31 -3.26
CA LEU A 209 10.11 -1.87 -2.97
C LEU A 209 9.31 -1.59 -1.70
N VAL A 210 8.11 -2.15 -1.58
CA VAL A 210 7.26 -2.05 -0.38
C VAL A 210 8.01 -2.56 0.84
N ASP A 211 8.62 -3.74 0.75
CA ASP A 211 9.46 -4.29 1.83
C ASP A 211 10.61 -3.37 2.21
N LYS A 212 11.27 -2.76 1.24
CA LYS A 212 12.36 -1.80 1.51
C LYS A 212 11.83 -0.55 2.21
N VAL A 213 10.68 -0.03 1.79
CA VAL A 213 10.04 1.12 2.42
C VAL A 213 9.61 0.78 3.85
N HIS A 214 8.98 -0.38 4.06
CA HIS A 214 8.62 -0.86 5.40
C HIS A 214 9.84 -1.09 6.30
N LYS A 215 10.95 -1.65 5.78
CA LYS A 215 12.20 -1.79 6.56
C LYS A 215 12.85 -0.45 6.88
N ALA A 216 12.88 0.48 5.92
CA ALA A 216 13.37 1.83 6.15
C ALA A 216 12.50 2.62 7.13
N GLY A 217 11.19 2.36 7.12
CA GLY A 217 10.25 2.79 8.16
C GLY A 217 10.56 2.12 9.49
N GLY A 218 10.78 0.80 9.52
CA GLY A 218 11.10 0.01 10.71
C GLY A 218 12.36 0.46 11.47
N ASP A 219 13.45 0.80 10.78
CA ASP A 219 14.68 1.34 11.39
C ASP A 219 14.52 2.80 11.90
N LYS A 220 13.44 3.48 11.49
CA LYS A 220 13.07 4.84 11.96
C LYS A 220 11.72 4.88 12.70
N GLY A 221 11.22 3.70 13.12
CA GLY A 221 9.94 3.51 13.79
C GLY A 221 8.80 3.23 12.80
N VAL A 222 8.05 2.16 13.08
CA VAL A 222 6.88 1.63 12.35
C VAL A 222 7.21 0.43 11.44
N GLY A 223 7.61 -0.70 12.03
CA GLY A 223 7.26 -2.00 11.44
C GLY A 223 5.82 -2.32 11.84
N SER A 224 4.96 -2.77 10.90
CA SER A 224 3.51 -3.06 11.00
C SER A 224 2.67 -2.09 11.84
N THR A 225 1.50 -1.64 11.37
CA THR A 225 0.68 -0.72 12.18
C THR A 225 0.43 -1.21 13.62
N ASP A 226 0.34 -2.51 13.85
CA ASP A 226 0.28 -3.11 15.19
C ASP A 226 1.49 -2.78 16.08
N THR A 227 2.71 -2.96 15.57
CA THR A 227 3.96 -2.69 16.30
C THR A 227 4.33 -1.21 16.32
N ALA A 228 3.90 -0.45 15.32
CA ALA A 228 4.09 0.99 15.16
C ALA A 228 3.19 1.85 16.03
N MET A 229 1.97 1.37 16.27
CA MET A 229 0.98 2.04 17.10
C MET A 229 1.14 1.66 18.57
N ALA A 230 1.84 0.58 18.90
CA ALA A 230 2.14 0.20 20.29
C ALA A 230 2.77 1.35 21.12
N PRO A 231 3.69 2.19 20.60
CA PRO A 231 4.17 3.40 21.30
C PRO A 231 3.12 4.51 21.43
N VAL A 232 2.21 4.68 20.47
CA VAL A 232 1.14 5.67 20.53
C VAL A 232 0.07 5.23 21.53
N ALA A 233 -0.34 3.97 21.49
CA ALA A 233 -1.18 3.33 22.48
C ALA A 233 -0.52 3.37 23.87
N LYS A 234 0.79 3.09 23.98
CA LYS A 234 1.53 3.22 25.25
C LYS A 234 1.56 4.66 25.77
N ARG A 235 1.76 5.66 24.91
CA ARG A 235 1.71 7.09 25.30
C ARG A 235 0.29 7.53 25.68
N ALA A 236 -0.73 7.04 24.96
CA ALA A 236 -2.12 7.26 25.31
C ALA A 236 -2.44 6.64 26.68
N SER A 237 -2.06 5.37 26.91
CA SER A 237 -2.19 4.70 28.20
C SER A 237 -1.44 5.43 29.32
N GLN A 238 -0.20 5.86 29.10
CA GLN A 238 0.58 6.62 30.09
C GLN A 238 -0.05 7.99 30.43
N ARG A 239 -0.59 8.68 29.42
CA ARG A 239 -1.30 9.95 29.64
C ARG A 239 -2.59 9.71 30.44
N ILE A 240 -3.32 8.66 30.10
CA ILE A 240 -4.54 8.28 30.80
C ILE A 240 -4.24 7.81 32.24
N GLU A 241 -3.19 7.02 32.47
CA GLU A 241 -2.69 6.66 33.81
C GLU A 241 -2.32 7.90 34.63
N ALA A 242 -1.63 8.87 34.02
CA ALA A 242 -1.29 10.13 34.67
C ALA A 242 -2.54 10.98 35.01
N GLU A 243 -3.59 10.91 34.19
CA GLU A 243 -4.88 11.55 34.46
C GLU A 243 -5.73 10.79 35.50
N MET A 244 -5.45 9.50 35.72
CA MET A 244 -6.11 8.66 36.75
C MET A 244 -5.38 8.62 38.10
N ALA A 245 -4.07 8.86 38.13
CA ALA A 245 -3.28 8.96 39.37
C ALA A 245 -3.87 9.92 40.43
N PRO A 246 -4.49 11.07 40.09
CA PRO A 246 -5.14 11.95 41.07
C PRO A 246 -6.39 11.33 41.72
N ARG A 247 -7.08 10.39 41.03
CA ARG A 247 -8.33 9.77 41.50
C ARG A 247 -8.08 8.55 42.40
N GLY A 248 -6.95 7.87 42.23
CA GLY A 248 -6.50 6.82 43.16
C GLY A 248 -6.08 7.37 44.53
N ALA A 249 -5.43 8.55 44.56
CA ALA A 249 -5.06 9.21 45.81
C ALA A 249 -6.27 9.68 46.63
N ALA A 250 -7.34 10.15 45.99
CA ALA A 250 -8.57 10.54 46.68
C ALA A 250 -9.30 9.33 47.33
N SER A 251 -9.18 8.15 46.72
CA SER A 251 -9.82 6.91 47.20
C SER A 251 -9.10 6.32 48.43
N ALA A 252 -7.78 6.51 48.54
CA ALA A 252 -7.00 6.08 49.71
C ALA A 252 -7.21 6.97 50.94
N VAL A 253 -7.60 8.24 50.77
CA VAL A 253 -7.87 9.15 51.89
C VAL A 253 -9.30 8.99 52.42
N ALA A 254 -10.25 8.54 51.59
CA ALA A 254 -11.62 8.25 52.02
C ALA A 254 -11.79 6.89 52.75
N ALA A 255 -10.83 5.96 52.59
CA ALA A 255 -10.83 4.68 53.30
C ALA A 255 -10.03 4.71 54.63
N GLY A 256 -9.51 5.88 55.01
CA GLY A 256 -8.72 6.10 56.22
C GLY A 256 -9.23 7.23 57.13
N ALA A 257 -10.46 7.71 56.93
CA ALA A 257 -11.14 8.71 57.76
C ALA A 257 -12.39 8.12 58.43
#